data_AF-A0A519JGC5-F1
#
_entry.id   AF-A0A519JGC5-F1
#
_cell.length_a   1.000
_cell.length_b   1.000
_cell.length_c   1.000
_cell.angle_alpha   90.00
_cell.angle_beta   90.00
_cell.angle_gamma   90.00
#
_symmetry.space_group_name_H-M   'P 1'
#
loop_
_entity.id
_entity.type
_entity.pdbx_description
1 polymer ?
#
loop_
_entity_poly.entity_id
_entity_poly.type
_entity_poly.pdbx_seq_one_letter_code
_entity_poly.pdbx_strand_id
1 'polypeptide(L)' 'EWERIVTEMQIVAERMVRGEFTPRAAAAEIDRRADRLLEKRRWMIEQGRAQ' A
#
# COMPACT_ATOMS: atom_id res chain seq x y z
N GLU A 1 -1.50 -9.73 5.89
CA GLU A 1 -1.03 -8.42 5.37
C GLU A 1 -0.97 -8.41 3.85
N TRP A 2 -0.30 -9.39 3.21
CA TRP A 2 -0.20 -9.47 1.76
C TRP A 2 -1.56 -9.52 1.04
N GLU A 3 -2.48 -10.38 1.48
CA GLU A 3 -3.83 -10.46 0.88
C GLU A 3 -4.57 -9.13 0.93
N ARG A 4 -4.45 -8.39 2.04
CA ARG A 4 -5.06 -7.06 2.19
C ARG A 4 -4.43 -6.03 1.25
N ILE A 5 -3.11 -6.09 1.04
CA ILE A 5 -2.43 -5.23 0.06
C ILE A 5 -2.93 -5.55 -1.36
N VAL A 6 -3.09 -6.83 -1.71
CA VAL A 6 -3.64 -7.22 -3.02
C VAL A 6 -5.06 -6.69 -3.21
N THR A 7 -5.92 -6.74 -2.18
CA THR A 7 -7.26 -6.13 -2.24
C THR A 7 -7.19 -4.62 -2.50
N GLU A 8 -6.31 -3.90 -1.80
CA GLU A 8 -6.14 -2.46 -2.03
C GLU A 8 -5.63 -2.16 -3.46
N MET A 9 -4.70 -2.97 -3.97
CA MET A 9 -4.20 -2.86 -5.34
C MET A 9 -5.31 -3.05 -6.37
N GLN A 10 -6.20 -4.03 -6.17
CA GLN A 10 -7.34 -4.26 -7.06
C GLN A 10 -8.30 -3.07 -7.09
N ILE A 11 -8.61 -2.49 -5.92
CA ILE A 11 -9.47 -1.30 -5.82
C ILE A 11 -8.86 -0.11 -6.57
N VAL A 12 -7.55 0.14 -6.41
CA VAL A 12 -6.88 1.26 -7.09
C VAL A 12 -6.79 1.01 -8.61
N ALA A 13 -6.52 -0.23 -9.03
CA ALA A 13 -6.49 -0.60 -10.44
C ALA A 13 -7.87 -0.42 -11.11
N GLU A 14 -8.96 -0.80 -10.43
CA GLU A 14 -10.32 -0.60 -10.91
C GLU A 14 -10.63 0.90 -11.13
N ARG A 15 -10.23 1.76 -10.19
CA ARG A 15 -10.37 3.22 -10.31
C ARG A 15 -9.51 3.81 -11.42
N MET A 16 -8.31 3.27 -11.63
CA MET A 16 -7.44 3.66 -12.73
C MET A 16 -8.08 3.32 -14.09
N VAL A 17 -8.69 2.15 -14.25
CA VAL A 17 -9.43 1.76 -15.46
C VAL A 17 -10.63 2.69 -15.71
N ARG A 18 -11.28 3.20 -14.65
CA ARG A 18 -12.33 4.22 -14.74
C ARG A 18 -11.82 5.63 -15.05
N GLY A 19 -10.51 5.83 -15.15
CA GLY A 19 -9.90 7.13 -15.41
C GLY A 19 -9.80 8.05 -14.18
N GLU A 20 -10.10 7.54 -12.97
CA GLU A 20 -9.97 8.31 -11.72
C GLU A 20 -8.51 8.52 -11.30
N PHE A 21 -7.61 7.66 -11.81
CA PHE A 21 -6.17 7.77 -11.61
C PHE A 21 -5.41 7.70 -12.93
N THR A 22 -4.34 8.48 -13.03
CA THR A 22 -3.25 8.17 -13.97
C THR A 22 -2.42 7.00 -13.43
N PRO A 23 -1.69 6.25 -14.27
CA PRO A 23 -0.84 5.15 -13.81
C PRO A 23 0.14 5.55 -12.70
N ARG A 24 0.73 6.75 -12.80
CA ARG A 24 1.64 7.26 -11.77
C ARG A 24 0.92 7.57 -10.45
N ALA A 25 -0.27 8.16 -10.52
CA ALA A 25 -1.06 8.45 -9.33
C ALA A 25 -1.57 7.17 -8.64
N ALA A 26 -1.98 6.17 -9.43
CA ALA A 26 -2.38 4.85 -8.94
C ALA A 26 -1.24 4.15 -8.20
N ALA A 27 -0.02 4.14 -8.76
CA ALA A 27 1.14 3.56 -8.12
C ALA A 27 1.44 4.23 -6.75
N ALA A 28 1.45 5.56 -6.72
CA ALA A 28 1.68 6.31 -5.47
C ALA A 28 0.59 6.05 -4.41
N GLU A 29 -0.66 5.85 -4.83
CA GLU A 29 -1.77 5.55 -3.91
C GLU A 29 -1.68 4.11 -3.37
N ILE A 30 -1.25 3.14 -4.19
CA ILE A 30 -0.97 1.77 -3.74
C ILE A 30 0.13 1.77 -2.69
N ASP A 31 1.25 2.46 -2.95
CA ASP A 31 2.36 2.58 -2.00
C ASP A 31 1.89 3.18 -0.68
N ARG A 32 1.14 4.29 -0.75
CA ARG A 32 0.59 4.96 0.44
C ARG A 32 -0.31 4.05 1.27
N ARG A 33 -1.09 3.18 0.63
CA ARG A 33 -1.98 2.21 1.32
C ARG A 33 -1.18 1.08 1.93
N ALA A 34 -0.24 0.50 1.18
CA ALA A 34 0.65 -0.53 1.67
C ALA A 34 1.46 -0.05 2.88
N ASP A 35 1.91 1.20 2.85
CA ASP A 35 2.64 1.83 3.95
C ASP A 35 1.82 1.89 5.24
N ARG A 36 0.56 2.32 5.17
CA ARG A 36 -0.33 2.33 6.33
C ARG A 36 -0.57 0.91 6.87
N LEU A 37 -0.71 -0.06 5.98
CA LEU A 37 -0.94 -1.46 6.38
C LEU A 37 0.28 -2.08 7.06
N LEU A 38 1.49 -1.70 6.66
CA LEU A 38 2.75 -2.27 7.15
C LEU A 38 3.40 -1.45 8.28
N GLU A 39 2.79 -0.35 8.70
CA GLU A 39 3.31 0.58 9.71
C GLU A 39 3.75 -0.15 10.99
N LYS A 40 2.86 -0.95 11.59
CA LYS A 40 3.16 -1.70 12.82
C LYS A 40 4.34 -2.65 12.63
N ARG A 41 4.41 -3.32 11.47
CA ARG A 41 5.49 -4.26 11.19
C ARG A 41 6.84 -3.55 11.06
N ARG A 42 6.88 -2.41 10.38
CA ARG A 42 8.08 -1.57 10.32
C ARG A 42 8.52 -1.14 11.70
N TRP A 43 7.58 -0.65 12.51
CA TRP A 43 7.86 -0.28 13.89
C TRP A 43 8.46 -1.45 14.69
N MET A 44 7.86 -2.64 14.63
CA MET A 44 8.38 -3.84 15.31
C MET A 44 9.81 -4.19 14.88
N ILE A 45 10.12 -4.10 13.58
CA ILE A 45 11.46 -4.39 13.03
C ILE A 45 12.45 -3.33 13.49
N GLU A 46 12.07 -2.05 13.46
CA GLU A 46 12.92 -0.95 13.92
C GLU A 46 13.24 -1.08 15.42
N GLN A 47 12.25 -1.41 16.25
CA GLN A 47 12.48 -1.64 17.69
C GLN A 47 13.33 -2.89 17.96
N GLY A 48 13.17 -3.95 17.15
CA GLY A 48 13.97 -5.16 17.25
C GLY A 48 15.41 -5.01 16.74
N ARG A 49 15.67 -4.04 15.86
CA ARG A 49 17.03 -3.65 15.41
C ARG A 49 17.74 -2.70 16.37
N ALA A 50 17.00 -2.03 17.25
CA ALA A 50 17.52 -1.11 18.26
C ALA A 50 17.93 -1.82 19.57
N GLN A 51 17.86 -3.15 19.62
CA GLN A 51 18.31 -4.00 20.74
C GLN A 51 19.59 -4.76 20.38
#